data_AF-A0A0T6A3E3-F1
#
_entry.id   AF-A0A0T6A3E3-F1
#
_cell.length_a   1.000
_cell.length_b   1.000
_cell.length_c   1.000
_cell.angle_alpha   90.00
_cell.angle_beta   90.00
_cell.angle_gamma   90.00
#
_symmetry.space_group_name_H-M   'P 1'
#
loop_
_entity.id
_entity.type
_entity.pdbx_description
1 polymer ?
#
loop_
_entity_poly.entity_id
_entity_poly.type
_entity_poly.pdbx_seq_one_letter_code
_entity_poly.pdbx_strand_id
1 'polypeptide(L)' 'MAKRKRRSGIHIKKSREGSFTAWCKRQGYGGVTSACIAAGKRAKSTAIRKKANFASNARKWSHKRR' A
#
# COMPACT_ATOMS: atom_id res chain seq x y z
N MET A 1 -20.67 -21.41 -19.00
CA MET A 1 -20.11 -20.20 -18.36
C MET A 1 -18.87 -20.58 -17.55
N ALA A 2 -17.66 -20.31 -18.06
CA ALA A 2 -16.42 -20.71 -17.40
C ALA A 2 -16.17 -19.87 -16.13
N LYS A 3 -16.07 -20.51 -14.96
CA LYS A 3 -15.71 -19.86 -13.69
C LYS A 3 -14.27 -19.32 -13.79
N ARG A 4 -14.09 -18.01 -13.99
CA ARG A 4 -12.78 -17.35 -13.89
C ARG A 4 -12.23 -17.58 -12.48
N LYS A 5 -11.19 -18.41 -12.36
CA LYS A 5 -10.42 -18.61 -11.12
C LYS A 5 -9.89 -17.24 -10.68
N ARG A 6 -10.52 -16.63 -9.67
CA ARG A 6 -10.04 -15.37 -9.08
C ARG A 6 -8.68 -15.69 -8.47
N ARG A 7 -7.58 -15.22 -9.06
CA ARG A 7 -6.26 -15.32 -8.44
C ARG A 7 -6.34 -14.54 -7.12
N SER A 8 -6.46 -15.27 -6.03
CA SER A 8 -6.53 -14.74 -4.67
C SER A 8 -5.14 -14.29 -4.25
N GLY A 9 -4.79 -13.03 -4.53
CA GLY A 9 -3.53 -12.43 -4.12
C GLY A 9 -3.30 -11.08 -4.74
N ILE A 10 -2.78 -10.12 -3.97
CA ILE A 10 -2.30 -8.85 -4.51
C ILE A 10 -0.98 -9.13 -5.22
N HIS A 11 -0.98 -9.04 -6.55
CA HIS A 11 0.26 -9.12 -7.32
C HIS A 11 0.91 -7.74 -7.37
N ILE A 12 1.97 -7.55 -6.58
CA ILE A 12 2.83 -6.36 -6.66
C ILE A 12 4.03 -6.71 -7.53
N LYS A 13 4.35 -5.89 -8.54
CA LYS A 13 5.58 -6.07 -9.32
C LYS A 13 6.78 -5.82 -8.41
N LYS A 14 7.82 -6.67 -8.46
CA LYS A 14 9.06 -6.50 -7.68
C LYS A 14 9.64 -5.08 -7.77
N SER A 15 9.64 -4.47 -8.95
CA SER A 15 10.14 -3.10 -9.15
C SER A 15 9.35 -2.00 -8.43
N ARG A 16 8.14 -2.31 -7.94
CA ARG A 16 7.26 -1.36 -7.25
C ARG A 16 7.14 -1.64 -5.76
N GLU A 17 7.70 -2.74 -5.28
CA GLU A 17 7.78 -3.09 -3.86
C GLU A 17 8.55 -2.02 -3.11
N GLY A 18 8.14 -1.73 -1.87
CA GLY A 18 8.78 -0.72 -1.02
C GLY A 18 8.73 0.73 -1.54
N SER A 19 8.15 1.00 -2.73
CA SER A 19 8.17 2.35 -3.32
C SER A 19 7.46 3.40 -2.46
N PHE A 20 6.46 3.00 -1.67
CA PHE A 20 5.82 3.88 -0.68
C PHE A 20 6.67 4.04 0.59
N THR A 21 7.31 2.96 1.05
CA THR A 21 8.27 3.01 2.17
C THR A 21 9.44 3.95 1.87
N ALA A 22 10.00 3.87 0.67
CA ALA A 22 11.05 4.78 0.21
C ALA A 22 10.56 6.23 0.19
N TRP A 23 9.32 6.47 -0.25
CA TRP A 23 8.72 7.80 -0.17
C TRP A 23 8.60 8.28 1.28
N CYS A 24 8.10 7.45 2.20
CA CYS A 24 8.02 7.78 3.62
C CYS A 24 9.39 8.14 4.22
N LYS A 25 10.43 7.35 3.91
CA LYS A 25 11.80 7.61 4.38
C LYS A 25 12.34 8.94 3.88
N ARG A 26 12.09 9.30 2.62
CA ARG A 26 12.47 10.61 2.06
C ARG A 26 11.76 11.79 2.74
N GLN A 27 10.58 11.56 3.31
CA GLN A 27 9.86 12.57 4.09
C GLN A 27 10.31 12.63 5.56
N GLY A 28 11.31 11.85 5.97
CA GLY A 28 11.83 11.82 7.34
C GLY A 28 11.13 10.83 8.27
N TYR A 29 10.24 9.97 7.77
CA TYR A 29 9.63 8.93 8.60
C TYR A 29 10.49 7.66 8.64
N GLY A 30 10.53 6.96 9.78
CA GLY A 30 11.23 5.66 9.90
C GLY A 30 10.66 4.53 9.01
N GLY A 31 9.51 4.72 8.38
CA GLY A 31 8.86 3.73 7.52
C GLY A 31 7.40 4.10 7.21
N VAL A 32 6.57 3.08 6.94
CA VAL A 32 5.13 3.25 6.66
C VAL A 32 4.35 3.44 7.96
N THR A 33 4.54 4.59 8.60
CA THR A 33 3.85 4.95 9.85
C THR A 33 2.45 5.51 9.58
N SER A 34 1.61 5.57 10.62
CA SER A 34 0.29 6.23 10.53
C SER A 34 0.40 7.68 10.05
N ALA A 35 1.42 8.41 10.53
CA ALA A 35 1.70 9.78 10.12
C ALA A 35 2.09 9.87 8.62
N CYS A 36 2.97 8.99 8.14
CA CYS A 36 3.31 8.95 6.72
C CYS A 36 2.09 8.63 5.84
N ILE A 37 1.23 7.69 6.25
CA ILE A 37 0.00 7.36 5.52
C ILE A 37 -0.91 8.60 5.45
N ALA A 38 -1.10 9.32 6.55
CA ALA A 38 -1.90 10.54 6.57
C ALA A 38 -1.31 11.66 5.69
N ALA A 39 0.02 11.83 5.70
CA ALA A 39 0.72 12.75 4.81
C ALA A 39 0.56 12.32 3.33
N GLY A 40 0.72 11.03 3.05
CA GLY A 40 0.57 10.46 1.71
C GLY A 40 -0.84 10.58 1.14
N LYS A 41 -1.87 10.53 1.99
CA LYS A 41 -3.28 10.78 1.59
C LYS A 41 -3.53 12.25 1.22
N ARG A 42 -2.77 13.19 1.80
CA ARG A 42 -2.82 14.63 1.52
C ARG A 42 -1.87 15.08 0.41
N ALA A 43 -0.98 14.19 -0.07
CA ALA A 43 -0.03 14.51 -1.12
C ALA A 43 -0.74 14.88 -2.44
N LYS A 44 -0.21 15.88 -3.15
CA LYS A 44 -0.73 16.31 -4.47
C LYS A 44 -0.66 15.17 -5.51
N SER A 45 0.32 14.28 -5.40
CA SER A 45 0.49 13.16 -6.34
C SER A 45 -0.56 12.06 -6.14
N THR A 46 -1.34 11.80 -7.19
CA THR A 46 -2.31 10.69 -7.23
C THR A 46 -1.67 9.33 -7.00
N ALA A 47 -0.43 9.12 -7.46
CA ALA A 47 0.29 7.86 -7.25
C ALA A 47 0.60 7.61 -5.76
N ILE A 48 0.99 8.66 -5.03
CA ILE A 48 1.27 8.57 -3.60
C ILE A 48 -0.03 8.35 -2.81
N ARG A 49 -1.12 9.05 -3.16
CA ARG A 49 -2.43 8.85 -2.52
C ARG A 49 -2.93 7.42 -2.65
N LYS A 50 -2.82 6.82 -3.84
CA LYS A 50 -3.20 5.41 -4.07
C LYS A 50 -2.38 4.44 -3.21
N LYS A 51 -1.07 4.69 -3.08
CA LYS A 51 -0.18 3.88 -2.23
C LYS A 51 -0.49 4.04 -0.74
N ALA A 52 -0.78 5.25 -0.29
CA ALA A 52 -1.17 5.51 1.09
C ALA A 52 -2.50 4.83 1.45
N ASN A 53 -3.48 4.86 0.55
CA ASN A 53 -4.74 4.13 0.72
C ASN A 53 -4.53 2.61 0.74
N PHE A 54 -3.68 2.08 -0.16
CA PHE A 54 -3.31 0.67 -0.13
C PHE A 54 -2.67 0.28 1.21
N ALA A 55 -1.69 1.05 1.70
CA ALA A 55 -1.05 0.80 2.99
C ALA A 55 -2.05 0.86 4.15
N SER A 56 -2.98 1.83 4.14
CA SER A 56 -4.04 1.93 5.14
C SER A 56 -4.98 0.72 5.13
N ASN A 57 -5.33 0.22 3.95
CA ASN A 57 -6.22 -0.94 3.79
C ASN A 57 -5.50 -2.25 4.11
N ALA A 58 -4.23 -2.37 3.76
CA ALA A 58 -3.40 -3.53 4.06
C ALA A 58 -3.26 -3.74 5.58
N ARG A 59 -3.19 -2.66 6.37
CA ARG A 59 -3.21 -2.75 7.85
C ARG A 59 -4.52 -3.31 8.41
N LYS A 60 -5.63 -3.17 7.68
CA LYS A 60 -6.95 -3.70 8.07
C LYS A 60 -7.16 -5.14 7.58
N TRP A 61 -6.27 -5.67 6.74
CA TRP A 61 -6.30 -7.08 6.40
C TRP A 61 -5.86 -7.90 7.60
N SER A 62 -6.81 -8.21 8.48
CA SER A 62 -6.68 -9.34 9.38
C SER A 62 -6.59 -10.59 8.50
N HIS A 63 -5.41 -11.20 8.45
CA HIS A 63 -5.33 -12.59 8.03
C HIS A 63 -6.19 -13.36 9.02
N LYS A 64 -7.43 -13.68 8.66
CA LYS A 64 -8.14 -14.77 9.32
C LYS A 64 -7.27 -15.99 8.99
N ARG A 65 -6.35 -16.33 9.91
CA ARG A 65 -5.67 -17.63 9.87
C ARG A 65 -6.80 -18.64 9.84
N ARG A 66 -6.94 -19.29 8.69
CA ARG A 66 -7.86 -20.40 8.49
C ARG A 66 -7.07 -21.67 8.73
#